data_AF-F3GNG9-F1
#
_entry.id   AF-F3GNG9-F1
#
_cell.length_a   1.000
_cell.length_b   1.000
_cell.length_c   1.000
_cell.angle_alpha   90.00
_cell.angle_beta   90.00
_cell.angle_gamma   90.00
#
_symmetry.space_group_name_H-M   'P 1'
#
loop_
_entity.id
_entity.type
_entity.pdbx_description
1 polymer ?
#
loop_
_entity_poly.entity_id
_entity_poly.type
_entity_poly.pdbx_seq_one_letter_code
_entity_poly.pdbx_strand_id
1 'polypeptide(L)' 'KNSGSSSTEPKLDVAREHGLPVLILKRPQLPDVDRLFWGVDEVLEALGLD' A
#
# COMPACT_ATOMS: atom_id res chain seq x y z
N LYS A 1 -3.16 -2.83 -10.28
CA LYS A 1 -3.65 -3.24 -8.94
C LYS A 1 -3.27 -2.16 -7.94
N ASN A 2 -4.14 -1.83 -6.99
CA ASN A 2 -3.81 -0.87 -5.93
C ASN A 2 -3.00 -1.57 -4.80
N SER A 3 -1.71 -1.81 -5.00
CA SER A 3 -0.85 -2.49 -4.01
C SER A 3 -0.30 -1.58 -2.92
N GLY A 4 -0.31 -0.25 -3.10
CA GLY A 4 0.17 0.73 -2.10
C GLY A 4 1.65 0.60 -1.72
N SER A 5 2.46 -0.04 -2.56
CA SER A 5 3.90 -0.17 -2.36
C SER A 5 4.63 0.98 -3.08
N SER A 6 5.71 1.49 -2.48
CA SER A 6 6.61 2.46 -3.10
C SER A 6 7.18 1.96 -4.44
N SER A 7 7.38 0.65 -4.60
CA SER A 7 7.82 0.06 -5.88
C SER A 7 6.81 0.25 -7.02
N THR A 8 5.57 0.65 -6.72
CA THR A 8 4.54 0.92 -7.73
C THR A 8 4.36 2.40 -8.07
N GLU A 9 5.04 3.28 -7.36
CA GLU A 9 5.03 4.73 -7.59
C GLU A 9 5.67 5.11 -8.94
N PRO A 10 6.86 4.58 -9.33
CA PRO A 10 7.52 5.04 -10.56
C PRO A 10 6.70 4.85 -11.85
N LYS A 11 5.92 3.76 -11.95
CA LYS A 11 5.07 3.51 -13.12
C LYS A 11 3.83 4.40 -13.17
N LEU A 12 3.34 4.87 -12.02
CA LEU A 12 2.20 5.79 -11.95
C LEU A 12 2.63 7.20 -12.30
N ASP A 13 3.85 7.59 -11.91
CA ASP A 13 4.42 8.88 -12.24
C ASP A 13 4.67 9.02 -13.73
N VAL A 14 5.31 8.03 -14.36
CA VAL A 14 5.50 8.00 -15.82
C VAL A 14 4.16 8.02 -16.56
N ALA A 15 3.14 7.28 -16.09
CA ALA A 15 1.82 7.33 -16.71
C ALA A 15 1.19 8.73 -16.63
N ARG A 16 1.37 9.44 -15.51
CA ARG A 16 0.89 10.82 -15.34
C ARG A 16 1.62 11.81 -16.24
N GLU A 17 2.95 11.72 -16.31
CA GLU A 17 3.79 12.57 -17.17
C GLU A 17 3.39 12.47 -18.65
N HIS A 18 3.03 11.27 -19.08
CA HIS A 18 2.60 11.00 -20.45
C HIS A 18 1.07 11.10 -20.67
N GLY A 19 0.29 11.50 -19.66
CA GLY A 19 -1.17 11.61 -19.76
C GLY A 19 -1.88 10.28 -20.06
N LEU A 20 -1.27 9.15 -19.70
CA LEU A 20 -1.79 7.81 -19.96
C LEU A 20 -2.87 7.45 -18.93
N PRO A 21 -4.04 6.95 -19.38
CA PRO A 21 -5.07 6.48 -18.47
C PRO A 21 -4.59 5.22 -17.73
N VAL A 22 -4.79 5.19 -16.41
CA VAL A 22 -4.43 4.04 -15.57
C VAL A 22 -5.68 3.38 -15.01
N LEU A 23 -5.88 2.11 -15.35
CA LEU A 23 -6.88 1.27 -14.70
C LEU A 23 -6.34 0.71 -13.38
N ILE A 24 -6.87 1.20 -12.26
CA ILE A 24 -6.50 0.72 -10.93
C ILE A 24 -7.54 -0.30 -10.43
N LEU A 25 -7.15 -1.57 -10.38
CA LEU A 25 -7.98 -2.60 -9.75
C LEU A 25 -8.13 -2.32 -8.24
N LYS A 26 -9.39 -2.17 -7.80
CA LYS A 26 -9.80 -1.96 -6.39
C LYS A 26 -9.31 -3.09 -5.49
N ARG A 27 -8.90 -2.77 -4.26
CA ARG A 27 -8.60 -3.78 -3.23
C ARG A 27 -9.89 -4.49 -2.80
N PRO A 28 -9.87 -5.81 -2.61
CA PRO A 28 -11.01 -6.49 -1.99
C PRO A 28 -11.19 -6.01 -0.54
N GLN A 29 -12.38 -6.26 0.01
CA GLN A 29 -12.56 -6.19 1.46
C GLN A 29 -11.64 -7.22 2.12
N LEU A 30 -10.97 -6.81 3.19
CA LEU A 30 -10.17 -7.72 4.00
C LEU A 30 -11.07 -8.35 5.09
N PRO A 31 -10.72 -9.54 5.60
CA PRO A 31 -11.39 -10.11 6.76
C PRO A 31 -11.21 -9.23 8.01
N ASP A 32 -12.07 -9.43 9.00
CA ASP A 32 -11.87 -8.85 10.33
C ASP A 32 -10.58 -9.40 10.97
N VAL A 33 -9.91 -8.54 11.72
CA VAL A 33 -8.64 -8.85 12.41
C VAL A 33 -8.66 -8.28 13.82
N ASP A 34 -7.95 -8.92 14.76
CA ASP A 34 -7.86 -8.43 16.14
C ASP A 34 -7.08 -7.10 16.23
N ARG A 35 -6.08 -6.92 15.36
CA ARG A 35 -5.19 -5.74 15.32
C ARG A 35 -4.79 -5.43 13.89
N LEU A 36 -4.55 -4.15 13.62
CA LEU A 36 -4.13 -3.64 12.32
C LEU A 36 -2.97 -2.66 12.52
N PHE A 37 -1.95 -2.76 11.66
CA PHE A 37 -0.75 -1.93 11.70
C PHE A 37 -0.53 -1.25 10.35
N TRP A 38 -0.16 0.02 10.38
CA TRP A 38 0.13 0.85 9.21
C TRP A 38 1.63 1.12 9.02
N GLY A 39 2.41 0.94 10.09
CA GLY A 39 3.84 1.22 10.14
C GLY A 39 4.66 0.03 10.63
N VAL A 40 5.97 0.10 10.38
CA VAL A 40 6.92 -0.91 10.89
C VAL A 40 7.16 -0.71 12.39
N ASP A 41 7.23 0.54 12.83
CA ASP A 41 7.29 0.97 14.23
C ASP A 41 6.14 0.39 15.06
N GLU A 42 4.90 0.51 14.58
CA GLU A 42 3.74 -0.07 15.29
C GLU A 42 3.84 -1.60 15.44
N VAL A 43 4.49 -2.28 14.49
CA VAL A 43 4.74 -3.72 14.54
C VAL A 43 5.86 -4.04 15.53
N LEU A 44 6.94 -3.26 15.57
CA LEU A 44 8.05 -3.45 16.51
C LEU A 44 7.59 -3.24 17.95
N GLU A 45 6.80 -2.20 18.21
CA GLU A 45 6.18 -1.95 19.52
C GLU A 45 5.32 -3.15 19.95
N ALA A 46 4.48 -3.66 19.03
CA ALA A 46 3.61 -4.80 19.29
C ALA A 46 4.39 -6.10 19.57
N LEU A 47 5.61 -6.23 19.06
CA LEU A 47 6.50 -7.36 19.29
C LEU A 47 7.43 -7.15 20.51
N GLY A 48 7.44 -5.96 21.11
CA GLY A 48 8.36 -5.61 22.20
C GLY A 48 9.81 -5.48 21.75
N LEU A 49 10.03 -4.97 20.53
CA LEU A 49 11.34 -4.85 19.87
C LEU A 49 11.79 -3.40 19.69
N ASP A 50 11.16 -2.45 20.37
CA ASP A 50 11.51 -1.03 20.36
C ASP A 50 12.75 -0.70 21.22
#